data_AF-A0A166FB06-F1
#
_entry.id   AF-A0A166FB06-F1
#
_cell.length_a   1.000
_cell.length_b   1.000
_cell.length_c   1.000
_cell.angle_alpha   90.00
_cell.angle_beta   90.00
_cell.angle_gamma   90.00
#
_symmetry.space_group_name_H-M   'P 1'
#
loop_
_entity.id
_entity.type
_entity.pdbx_description
1 polymer ?
#
loop_
_entity_poly.entity_id
_entity_poly.type
_entity_poly.pdbx_seq_one_letter_code
_entity_poly.pdbx_strand_id
1 'polypeptide(L)'
;MRVEGSAHGCAGELSTWDHQVPLQEGRVTLYSETGKHAFTASSEALRANFAVTCICCGERAGSSTILVQDMFAAELADLKPYDHHVARKYMESKAFKPSYHFDQIFDLRSVEMMPWEELKASVPSRVCSVLAQLRKEAKGVKAVFLDSGDTLIDEGSQIFVEGELVLSAEPIPGGDKLVDWLKERGYMVALVADGLVESFENVHKAMDFWHKFDARSISEAVGCHKPDPRMFLEAVKLLGLEEADHAGCVMVGNNLERDVAGANRLGMTSVWINWTLRYPTEPANADEEPDYTIGLPHQLLDVLEEINSKA
;
A
#
# COMPACT_ATOMS: atom_id res chain seq x y z
N MET A 1 -45.09 -12.23 -4.92
CA MET A 1 -43.69 -12.67 -4.65
C MET A 1 -42.87 -11.40 -4.55
N ARG A 2 -41.98 -11.30 -3.56
CA ARG A 2 -41.07 -10.15 -3.41
C ARG A 2 -39.66 -10.68 -3.61
N VAL A 3 -38.84 -9.97 -4.38
CA VAL A 3 -37.45 -10.36 -4.65
C VAL A 3 -36.57 -9.30 -4.03
N GLU A 4 -35.70 -9.71 -3.12
CA GLU A 4 -34.73 -8.84 -2.48
C GLU A 4 -33.31 -9.32 -2.82
N GLY A 5 -32.38 -8.39 -2.91
CA GLY A 5 -30.99 -8.72 -3.18
C GLY A 5 -30.03 -7.60 -2.82
N SER A 6 -28.74 -7.92 -2.87
CA SER A 6 -27.68 -6.96 -2.61
C SER A 6 -27.38 -6.13 -3.87
N ALA A 7 -27.26 -4.83 -3.68
CA ALA A 7 -26.78 -3.88 -4.68
C ALA A 7 -25.85 -2.87 -3.99
N HIS A 8 -24.55 -2.95 -4.30
CA HIS A 8 -23.53 -1.97 -3.90
C HIS A 8 -23.50 -1.61 -2.40
N GLY A 9 -23.55 -2.62 -1.52
CA GLY A 9 -23.49 -2.40 -0.06
C GLY A 9 -24.84 -2.13 0.59
N CYS A 10 -25.92 -2.04 -0.20
CA CYS A 10 -27.29 -2.02 0.28
C CYS A 10 -27.99 -3.35 -0.04
N ALA A 11 -29.06 -3.66 0.70
CA ALA A 11 -30.02 -4.69 0.34
C ALA A 11 -31.38 -4.04 0.12
N GLY A 12 -32.09 -4.47 -0.91
CA GLY A 12 -33.36 -3.88 -1.27
C GLY A 12 -34.16 -4.72 -2.23
N GLU A 13 -35.37 -4.25 -2.54
CA GLU A 13 -36.25 -4.91 -3.49
C GLU A 13 -35.72 -4.75 -4.92
N LEU A 14 -35.65 -5.86 -5.65
CA LEU A 14 -35.24 -5.92 -7.04
C LEU A 14 -36.50 -6.06 -7.90
N SER A 15 -36.93 -4.95 -8.48
CA SER A 15 -38.08 -4.89 -9.38
C SER A 15 -37.68 -4.37 -10.76
N THR A 16 -38.47 -4.71 -11.77
CA THR A 16 -38.40 -4.06 -13.09
C THR A 16 -38.77 -2.57 -12.98
N TRP A 17 -38.57 -1.81 -14.07
CA TRP A 17 -38.84 -0.37 -14.12
C TRP A 17 -40.31 0.00 -13.86
N ASP A 18 -41.23 -0.93 -14.10
CA ASP A 18 -42.68 -0.83 -13.84
C ASP A 18 -43.10 -1.49 -12.51
N HIS A 19 -42.14 -1.70 -11.60
CA HIS A 19 -42.33 -2.26 -10.26
C HIS A 19 -42.91 -3.68 -10.23
N GLN A 20 -42.65 -4.47 -11.28
CA GLN A 20 -43.02 -5.89 -11.33
C GLN A 20 -41.88 -6.79 -10.85
N VAL A 21 -42.23 -8.03 -10.52
CA VAL A 21 -41.25 -9.09 -10.20
C VAL A 21 -40.50 -9.45 -11.49
N PRO A 22 -39.16 -9.50 -11.50
CA PRO A 22 -38.38 -9.79 -12.70
C PRO A 22 -38.44 -11.28 -13.05
N LEU A 23 -39.51 -11.67 -13.76
CA LEU A 23 -39.76 -13.05 -14.17
C LEU A 23 -39.46 -13.26 -15.65
N GLN A 24 -38.73 -14.33 -15.96
CA GLN A 24 -38.60 -14.88 -17.30
C GLN A 24 -39.05 -16.34 -17.24
N GLU A 25 -40.01 -16.72 -18.09
CA GLU A 25 -40.59 -18.07 -18.11
C GLU A 25 -41.07 -18.55 -16.72
N GLY A 26 -41.64 -17.63 -15.93
CA GLY A 26 -42.15 -17.91 -14.59
C GLY A 26 -41.08 -18.02 -13.49
N ARG A 27 -39.82 -17.68 -13.79
CA ARG A 27 -38.71 -17.74 -12.85
C ARG A 27 -38.06 -16.38 -12.64
N VAL A 28 -37.71 -16.10 -11.39
CA VAL A 28 -36.94 -14.90 -11.05
C VAL A 28 -35.62 -14.93 -11.80
N THR A 29 -35.38 -13.94 -12.64
CA THR A 29 -34.18 -13.80 -13.46
C THR A 29 -33.59 -12.43 -13.23
N LEU A 30 -32.32 -12.39 -12.84
CA LEU A 30 -31.59 -11.19 -12.49
C LEU A 30 -30.31 -11.11 -13.30
N TYR A 31 -29.81 -9.90 -13.48
CA TYR A 31 -28.54 -9.61 -14.13
C TYR A 31 -27.47 -9.39 -13.05
N SER A 32 -26.33 -10.05 -13.19
CA SER A 32 -25.18 -9.86 -12.29
C SER A 32 -24.22 -8.84 -12.88
N GLU A 33 -23.82 -7.84 -12.08
CA GLU A 33 -22.83 -6.86 -12.52
C GLU A 33 -21.47 -7.52 -12.78
N THR A 34 -20.88 -7.22 -13.94
CA THR A 34 -19.55 -7.72 -14.27
C THR A 34 -18.49 -7.06 -13.38
N GLY A 35 -17.82 -7.86 -12.55
CA GLY A 35 -16.70 -7.43 -11.70
C GLY A 35 -17.04 -6.82 -10.35
N LYS A 36 -18.33 -6.77 -10.01
CA LYS A 36 -18.83 -6.43 -8.68
C LYS A 36 -19.93 -7.41 -8.29
N HIS A 37 -20.24 -7.48 -7.00
CA HIS A 37 -21.25 -8.39 -6.46
C HIS A 37 -22.61 -7.68 -6.31
N ALA A 38 -23.17 -7.18 -7.41
CA ALA A 38 -24.50 -6.54 -7.42
C ALA A 38 -25.42 -7.23 -8.43
N PHE A 39 -26.71 -7.35 -8.08
CA PHE A 39 -27.74 -7.87 -8.97
C PHE A 39 -28.80 -6.81 -9.27
N THR A 40 -29.34 -6.82 -10.49
CA THR A 40 -30.44 -5.93 -10.91
C THR A 40 -31.48 -6.70 -11.71
N ALA A 41 -32.68 -6.13 -11.80
CA ALA A 41 -33.77 -6.67 -12.62
C ALA A 41 -33.60 -6.44 -14.14
N SER A 42 -32.69 -5.55 -14.55
CA SER A 42 -32.45 -5.24 -15.96
C SER A 42 -30.98 -4.96 -16.26
N SER A 43 -30.57 -5.26 -17.50
CA SER A 43 -29.20 -5.02 -17.97
C SER A 43 -28.92 -3.53 -18.18
N GLU A 44 -29.94 -2.74 -18.54
CA GLU A 44 -29.87 -1.30 -18.76
C GLU A 44 -29.44 -0.58 -17.48
N ALA A 45 -29.94 -1.02 -16.31
CA ALA A 45 -29.54 -0.47 -15.02
C ALA A 45 -28.04 -0.67 -14.74
N LEU A 46 -27.48 -1.81 -15.13
CA LEU A 46 -26.04 -2.07 -14.99
C LEU A 46 -25.22 -1.23 -15.97
N ARG A 47 -25.71 -1.05 -17.20
CA ARG A 47 -25.03 -0.25 -18.24
C ARG A 47 -24.85 1.20 -17.83
N ALA A 48 -25.71 1.75 -16.98
CA ALA A 48 -25.53 3.09 -16.41
C ALA A 48 -24.20 3.23 -15.63
N ASN A 49 -23.70 2.14 -15.03
CA ASN A 49 -22.44 2.12 -14.27
C ASN A 49 -21.22 1.70 -15.12
N PHE A 50 -21.39 1.45 -16.43
CA PHE A 50 -20.36 0.89 -17.31
C PHE A 50 -18.99 1.58 -17.17
N ALA A 51 -18.97 2.90 -17.29
CA ALA A 51 -17.74 3.67 -17.27
C ALA A 51 -17.02 3.55 -15.92
N VAL A 52 -17.76 3.68 -14.81
CA VAL A 52 -17.22 3.57 -13.45
C VAL A 52 -16.68 2.18 -13.19
N THR A 53 -17.43 1.14 -13.54
CA THR A 53 -17.02 -0.25 -13.31
C THR A 53 -15.82 -0.64 -14.18
N CYS A 54 -15.72 -0.15 -15.42
CA CYS A 54 -14.51 -0.36 -16.24
C CYS A 54 -13.26 0.25 -15.60
N ILE A 55 -13.37 1.46 -15.03
CA ILE A 55 -12.26 2.11 -14.34
C ILE A 55 -11.90 1.33 -13.06
N CYS A 56 -12.88 0.97 -12.24
CA CYS A 56 -12.67 0.24 -10.99
C CYS A 56 -12.11 -1.18 -11.19
N CYS A 57 -12.48 -1.88 -12.27
CA CYS A 57 -11.96 -3.22 -12.56
C CYS A 57 -10.65 -3.19 -13.33
N GLY A 58 -10.32 -2.08 -14.01
CA GLY A 58 -9.09 -1.88 -14.77
C GLY A 58 -8.08 -1.04 -14.01
N GLU A 59 -7.89 0.20 -14.46
CA GLU A 59 -6.86 1.15 -13.99
C GLU A 59 -6.87 1.38 -12.46
N ARG A 60 -8.04 1.33 -11.83
CA ARG A 60 -8.20 1.58 -10.39
C ARG A 60 -8.52 0.32 -9.58
N ALA A 61 -8.21 -0.86 -10.11
CA ALA A 61 -8.38 -2.11 -9.39
C ALA A 61 -7.70 -2.04 -8.01
N GLY A 62 -8.45 -2.37 -6.96
CA GLY A 62 -7.94 -2.37 -5.59
C GLY A 62 -7.71 -1.00 -4.94
N SER A 63 -8.10 0.12 -5.57
CA SER A 63 -7.84 1.47 -5.01
C SER A 63 -8.48 1.72 -3.65
N SER A 64 -9.56 1.01 -3.32
CA SER A 64 -10.22 1.10 -2.01
C SER A 64 -9.69 0.09 -0.98
N THR A 65 -8.70 -0.73 -1.35
CA THR A 65 -8.12 -1.77 -0.48
C THR A 65 -9.20 -2.71 0.10
N ILE A 66 -9.08 -3.12 1.37
CA ILE A 66 -10.04 -3.97 2.08
C ILE A 66 -11.15 -3.08 2.65
N LEU A 67 -12.39 -3.33 2.24
CA LEU A 67 -13.58 -2.70 2.82
C LEU A 67 -14.05 -3.51 4.04
N VAL A 68 -13.96 -2.91 5.23
CA VAL A 68 -14.49 -3.49 6.47
C VAL A 68 -15.85 -2.86 6.76
N GLN A 69 -16.90 -3.67 6.75
CA GLN A 69 -18.25 -3.24 7.14
C GLN A 69 -18.38 -3.22 8.67
N ASP A 70 -19.23 -2.35 9.21
CA ASP A 70 -19.42 -2.17 10.66
C ASP A 70 -19.69 -3.48 11.40
N MET A 71 -20.44 -4.38 10.77
CA MET A 71 -20.79 -5.70 11.32
C MET A 71 -19.60 -6.67 11.49
N PHE A 72 -18.44 -6.34 10.93
CA PHE A 72 -17.19 -7.09 11.04
C PHE A 72 -16.05 -6.25 11.65
N ALA A 73 -16.35 -5.03 12.10
CA ALA A 73 -15.33 -4.08 12.54
C ALA A 73 -14.54 -4.62 13.75
N ALA A 74 -15.19 -5.37 14.64
CA ALA A 74 -14.53 -5.97 15.80
C ALA A 74 -13.63 -7.15 15.38
N GLU A 75 -14.13 -8.03 14.52
CA GLU A 75 -13.42 -9.24 14.08
C GLU A 75 -12.24 -8.93 13.14
N LEU A 76 -12.27 -7.79 12.46
CA LEU A 76 -11.23 -7.34 11.53
C LEU A 76 -10.50 -6.08 12.01
N ALA A 77 -10.61 -5.73 13.30
CA ALA A 77 -9.94 -4.56 13.88
C ALA A 77 -8.41 -4.62 13.79
N ASP A 78 -7.87 -5.83 13.68
CA ASP A 78 -6.43 -6.09 13.68
C ASP A 78 -5.75 -6.01 12.30
N LEU A 79 -6.49 -5.72 11.23
CA LEU A 79 -5.90 -5.52 9.90
C LEU A 79 -4.81 -4.45 9.94
N LYS A 80 -3.64 -4.76 9.38
CA LYS A 80 -2.47 -3.90 9.40
C LYS A 80 -2.29 -3.20 8.05
N PRO A 81 -1.53 -2.09 7.97
CA PRO A 81 -1.30 -1.39 6.70
C PRO A 81 -0.77 -2.30 5.57
N TYR A 82 0.12 -3.24 5.89
CA TYR A 82 0.61 -4.21 4.91
C TYR A 82 -0.48 -5.17 4.37
N ASP A 83 -1.52 -5.50 5.15
CA ASP A 83 -2.65 -6.30 4.66
C ASP A 83 -3.40 -5.59 3.53
N HIS A 84 -3.64 -4.29 3.71
CA HIS A 84 -4.25 -3.44 2.68
C HIS A 84 -3.37 -3.33 1.44
N HIS A 85 -2.05 -3.25 1.64
CA HIS A 85 -1.08 -3.21 0.54
C HIS A 85 -1.10 -4.50 -0.29
N VAL A 86 -0.95 -5.67 0.33
CA VAL A 86 -0.92 -6.95 -0.42
C VAL A 86 -2.27 -7.26 -1.08
N ALA A 87 -3.39 -6.90 -0.43
CA ALA A 87 -4.72 -7.04 -1.02
C ALA A 87 -4.88 -6.14 -2.25
N ARG A 88 -4.41 -4.89 -2.19
CA ARG A 88 -4.40 -3.97 -3.34
C ARG A 88 -3.57 -4.52 -4.49
N LYS A 89 -2.32 -4.94 -4.24
CA LYS A 89 -1.43 -5.51 -5.27
C LYS A 89 -2.04 -6.76 -5.91
N TYR A 90 -2.67 -7.62 -5.11
CA TYR A 90 -3.40 -8.77 -5.63
C TYR A 90 -4.53 -8.34 -6.57
N MET A 91 -5.39 -7.40 -6.17
CA MET A 91 -6.49 -6.91 -7.01
C MET A 91 -6.00 -6.21 -8.29
N GLU A 92 -4.93 -5.41 -8.22
CA GLU A 92 -4.26 -4.81 -9.38
C GLU A 92 -3.78 -5.91 -10.37
N SER A 93 -3.19 -7.00 -9.87
CA SER A 93 -2.76 -8.14 -10.71
C SER A 93 -3.93 -8.89 -11.38
N LYS A 94 -5.14 -8.73 -10.83
CA LYS A 94 -6.38 -9.33 -11.35
C LYS A 94 -7.22 -8.33 -12.15
N ALA A 95 -6.69 -7.13 -12.45
CA ALA A 95 -7.40 -6.13 -13.23
C ALA A 95 -7.86 -6.68 -14.58
N PHE A 96 -9.06 -6.31 -15.01
CA PHE A 96 -9.67 -6.81 -16.23
C PHE A 96 -10.68 -5.81 -16.81
N LYS A 97 -10.99 -5.99 -18.09
CA LYS A 97 -12.07 -5.25 -18.76
C LYS A 97 -13.40 -5.99 -18.60
N PRO A 98 -14.41 -5.43 -17.93
CA PRO A 98 -15.71 -6.07 -17.81
C PRO A 98 -16.41 -6.19 -19.19
N SER A 99 -17.09 -7.31 -19.46
CA SER A 99 -17.68 -7.57 -20.78
C SER A 99 -18.99 -6.83 -21.05
N TYR A 100 -19.84 -6.70 -20.03
CA TYR A 100 -21.23 -6.22 -20.17
C TYR A 100 -22.06 -7.01 -21.21
N HIS A 101 -21.71 -8.28 -21.39
CA HIS A 101 -22.47 -9.27 -22.13
C HIS A 101 -23.27 -10.10 -21.12
N PHE A 102 -24.58 -10.16 -21.29
CA PHE A 102 -25.51 -10.82 -20.37
C PHE A 102 -26.24 -11.99 -21.04
N ASP A 103 -25.56 -12.65 -21.98
CA ASP A 103 -26.02 -13.80 -22.75
C ASP A 103 -25.77 -15.13 -22.02
N GLN A 104 -24.89 -15.14 -21.01
CA GLN A 104 -24.64 -16.31 -20.17
C GLN A 104 -25.70 -16.45 -19.08
N ILE A 105 -26.35 -17.61 -19.03
CA ILE A 105 -27.35 -17.94 -18.02
C ILE A 105 -26.75 -18.91 -17.00
N PHE A 106 -26.78 -18.51 -15.74
CA PHE A 106 -26.38 -19.35 -14.60
C PHE A 106 -27.61 -19.79 -13.83
N ASP A 107 -27.88 -21.09 -13.84
CA ASP A 107 -29.00 -21.67 -13.11
C ASP A 107 -28.60 -21.95 -11.65
N LEU A 108 -29.12 -21.14 -10.73
CA LEU A 108 -28.78 -21.26 -9.30
C LEU A 108 -29.39 -22.49 -8.62
N ARG A 109 -30.23 -23.29 -9.31
CA ARG A 109 -30.77 -24.54 -8.73
C ARG A 109 -29.71 -25.58 -8.43
N SER A 110 -28.60 -25.57 -9.18
CA SER A 110 -27.50 -26.52 -8.98
C SER A 110 -26.45 -25.99 -8.00
N VAL A 111 -26.61 -24.76 -7.50
CA VAL A 111 -25.68 -24.13 -6.59
C VAL A 111 -26.08 -24.46 -5.16
N GLU A 112 -25.14 -24.99 -4.39
CA GLU A 112 -25.32 -25.21 -2.96
C GLU A 112 -25.48 -23.87 -2.25
N MET A 113 -26.60 -23.70 -1.53
CA MET A 113 -26.92 -22.48 -0.82
C MET A 113 -26.45 -22.56 0.62
N MET A 114 -25.89 -21.47 1.13
CA MET A 114 -25.43 -21.33 2.51
C MET A 114 -26.37 -20.40 3.29
N PRO A 115 -26.79 -20.75 4.52
CA PRO A 115 -27.51 -19.82 5.39
C PRO A 115 -26.71 -18.55 5.67
N TRP A 116 -27.41 -17.41 5.79
CA TRP A 116 -26.76 -16.12 6.05
C TRP A 116 -25.86 -16.13 7.30
N GLU A 117 -26.32 -16.75 8.40
CA GLU A 117 -25.55 -16.79 9.65
C GLU A 117 -24.23 -17.55 9.50
N GLU A 118 -24.22 -18.62 8.70
CA GLU A 118 -23.01 -19.38 8.40
C GLU A 118 -22.07 -18.60 7.48
N LEU A 119 -22.63 -17.99 6.43
CA LEU A 119 -21.86 -17.12 5.54
C LEU A 119 -21.20 -15.99 6.33
N LYS A 120 -21.99 -15.24 7.12
CA LYS A 120 -21.52 -14.14 7.96
C LYS A 120 -20.42 -14.59 8.91
N ALA A 121 -20.60 -15.71 9.62
CA ALA A 121 -19.59 -16.25 10.54
C ALA A 121 -18.28 -16.63 9.82
N SER A 122 -18.35 -17.05 8.56
CA SER A 122 -17.17 -17.46 7.78
C SER A 122 -16.35 -16.30 7.21
N VAL A 123 -16.95 -15.12 7.01
CA VAL A 123 -16.31 -14.00 6.29
C VAL A 123 -15.00 -13.57 6.95
N PRO A 124 -14.93 -13.25 8.27
CA PRO A 124 -13.69 -12.77 8.87
C PRO A 124 -12.55 -13.79 8.78
N SER A 125 -12.83 -15.06 9.09
CA SER A 125 -11.84 -16.14 9.01
C SER A 125 -11.31 -16.33 7.59
N ARG A 126 -12.19 -16.24 6.58
CA ARG A 126 -11.81 -16.32 5.18
C ARG A 126 -10.94 -15.14 4.75
N VAL A 127 -11.27 -13.92 5.16
CA VAL A 127 -10.45 -12.73 4.88
C VAL A 127 -9.05 -12.91 5.47
N CYS A 128 -8.94 -13.29 6.75
CA CYS A 128 -7.64 -13.53 7.39
C CYS A 128 -6.83 -14.63 6.70
N SER A 129 -7.48 -15.74 6.31
CA SER A 129 -6.82 -16.85 5.59
C SER A 129 -6.28 -16.41 4.22
N VAL A 130 -7.08 -15.65 3.46
CA VAL A 130 -6.65 -15.10 2.17
C VAL A 130 -5.49 -14.14 2.36
N LEU A 131 -5.54 -13.23 3.34
CA LEU A 131 -4.45 -12.29 3.60
C LEU A 131 -3.16 -12.98 4.03
N ALA A 132 -3.24 -14.01 4.88
CA ALA A 132 -2.07 -14.81 5.25
C ALA A 132 -1.42 -15.48 4.02
N GLN A 133 -2.24 -15.98 3.09
CA GLN A 133 -1.74 -16.50 1.82
C GLN A 133 -1.08 -15.40 0.97
N LEU A 134 -1.74 -14.25 0.80
CA LEU A 134 -1.19 -13.13 0.02
C LEU A 134 0.12 -12.60 0.59
N ARG A 135 0.26 -12.50 1.92
CA ARG A 135 1.53 -12.13 2.59
C ARG A 135 2.65 -13.11 2.26
N LYS A 136 2.35 -14.42 2.27
CA LYS A 136 3.32 -15.47 1.96
C LYS A 136 3.74 -15.47 0.49
N GLU A 137 2.81 -15.15 -0.41
CA GLU A 137 3.05 -15.10 -1.85
C GLU A 137 3.64 -13.76 -2.34
N ALA A 138 3.64 -12.73 -1.48
CA ALA A 138 4.21 -11.43 -1.81
C ALA A 138 5.73 -11.54 -2.06
N LYS A 139 6.13 -11.13 -3.25
CA LYS A 139 7.52 -11.13 -3.73
C LYS A 139 8.01 -9.72 -3.99
N GLY A 140 9.33 -9.56 -4.04
CA GLY A 140 9.99 -8.30 -4.32
C GLY A 140 10.03 -7.37 -3.11
N VAL A 141 10.17 -6.08 -3.39
CA VAL A 141 10.30 -5.04 -2.36
C VAL A 141 8.98 -4.86 -1.62
N LYS A 142 9.01 -5.10 -0.31
CA LYS A 142 7.87 -4.95 0.59
C LYS A 142 7.65 -3.50 1.02
N ALA A 143 8.74 -2.76 1.25
CA ALA A 143 8.72 -1.36 1.62
C ALA A 143 10.06 -0.67 1.31
N VAL A 144 10.00 0.65 1.14
CA VAL A 144 11.17 1.52 0.93
C VAL A 144 11.31 2.44 2.13
N PHE A 145 12.46 2.40 2.80
CA PHE A 145 12.81 3.23 3.93
C PHE A 145 13.71 4.35 3.44
N LEU A 146 13.36 5.59 3.76
CA LEU A 146 14.10 6.77 3.34
C LEU A 146 14.65 7.48 4.55
N ASP A 147 15.94 7.81 4.52
CA ASP A 147 16.46 8.89 5.35
C ASP A 147 15.95 10.26 4.86
N SER A 148 16.13 11.31 5.67
CA SER A 148 15.79 12.67 5.30
C SER A 148 17.01 13.47 4.83
N GLY A 149 18.06 13.50 5.63
CA GLY A 149 19.19 14.41 5.46
C GLY A 149 20.04 13.99 4.27
N ASP A 150 20.33 14.92 3.36
CA ASP A 150 21.04 14.67 2.10
C ASP A 150 20.48 13.44 1.33
N THR A 151 19.19 13.14 1.51
CA THR A 151 18.46 12.04 0.85
C THR A 151 17.16 12.54 0.25
N LEU A 152 16.42 13.35 1.03
CA LEU A 152 15.24 14.10 0.59
C LEU A 152 15.51 15.60 0.61
N ILE A 153 16.22 16.09 1.63
CA ILE A 153 16.50 17.51 1.84
C ILE A 153 18.01 17.78 1.83
N ASP A 154 18.41 18.98 1.44
CA ASP A 154 19.81 19.41 1.53
C ASP A 154 20.11 19.86 2.96
N GLU A 155 20.92 19.09 3.70
CA GLU A 155 21.32 19.46 5.06
C GLU A 155 22.05 20.81 5.10
N GLY A 156 22.75 21.18 4.03
CA GLY A 156 23.45 22.46 3.91
C GLY A 156 22.53 23.68 3.83
N SER A 157 21.25 23.46 3.55
CA SER A 157 20.24 24.50 3.46
C SER A 157 19.41 24.68 4.74
N GLN A 158 19.68 23.86 5.77
CA GLN A 158 18.90 23.87 7.01
C GLN A 158 19.03 25.20 7.76
N ILE A 159 17.88 25.72 8.20
CA ILE A 159 17.79 26.88 9.09
C ILE A 159 17.36 26.38 10.46
N PHE A 160 18.19 26.67 11.47
CA PHE A 160 17.99 26.21 12.85
C PHE A 160 17.43 27.31 13.75
N VAL A 161 16.60 26.90 14.71
CA VAL A 161 16.23 27.65 15.91
C VAL A 161 16.85 27.00 17.12
N GLU A 162 17.39 27.82 18.02
CA GLU A 162 18.00 27.39 19.28
C GLU A 162 19.14 26.36 19.13
N GLY A 163 19.69 26.21 17.91
CA GLY A 163 20.86 25.39 17.62
C GLY A 163 20.57 23.90 17.37
N GLU A 164 19.33 23.44 17.55
CA GLU A 164 18.97 22.02 17.40
C GLU A 164 17.72 21.79 16.53
N LEU A 165 16.72 22.68 16.60
CA LEU A 165 15.46 22.53 15.87
C LEU A 165 15.59 23.08 14.44
N VAL A 166 15.30 22.26 13.43
CA VAL A 166 15.26 22.69 12.03
C VAL A 166 13.89 23.30 11.71
N LEU A 167 13.86 24.55 11.26
CA LEU A 167 12.65 25.23 10.80
C LEU A 167 12.34 24.98 9.33
N SER A 168 13.38 24.97 8.49
CA SER A 168 13.23 24.86 7.04
C SER A 168 14.49 24.29 6.42
N ALA A 169 14.34 23.67 5.27
CA ALA A 169 15.41 23.26 4.37
C ALA A 169 14.88 23.32 2.93
N GLU A 170 15.77 23.30 1.96
CA GLU A 170 15.47 23.09 0.55
C GLU A 170 15.54 21.58 0.23
N PRO A 171 14.76 21.08 -0.73
CA PRO A 171 14.88 19.71 -1.19
C PRO A 171 16.18 19.54 -1.98
N ILE A 172 16.77 18.34 -1.94
CA ILE A 172 17.79 17.98 -2.95
C ILE A 172 17.12 17.90 -4.33
N PRO A 173 17.86 17.94 -5.45
CA PRO A 173 17.25 17.82 -6.77
C PRO A 173 16.39 16.55 -6.91
N GLY A 174 15.06 16.73 -6.97
CA GLY A 174 14.07 15.64 -7.04
C GLY A 174 13.65 15.02 -5.70
N GLY A 175 14.19 15.49 -4.57
CA GLY A 175 13.84 14.99 -3.24
C GLY A 175 12.38 15.25 -2.85
N ASP A 176 11.82 16.39 -3.25
CA ASP A 176 10.41 16.74 -3.04
C ASP A 176 9.43 15.87 -3.86
N LYS A 177 9.92 15.15 -4.88
CA LYS A 177 9.12 14.26 -5.73
C LYS A 177 9.29 12.78 -5.43
N LEU A 178 10.35 12.40 -4.71
CA LEU A 178 10.71 10.99 -4.54
C LEU A 178 9.57 10.18 -3.90
N VAL A 179 8.98 10.72 -2.82
CA VAL A 179 7.87 10.05 -2.14
C VAL A 179 6.68 9.88 -3.09
N ASP A 180 6.34 10.90 -3.88
CA ASP A 180 5.25 10.80 -4.87
C ASP A 180 5.51 9.69 -5.90
N TRP A 181 6.69 9.65 -6.50
CA TRP A 181 7.04 8.63 -7.49
C TRP A 181 6.98 7.20 -6.94
N LEU A 182 7.34 7.01 -5.66
CA LEU A 182 7.25 5.73 -4.97
C LEU A 182 5.79 5.35 -4.69
N LYS A 183 4.97 6.30 -4.21
CA LYS A 183 3.55 6.07 -3.95
C LYS A 183 2.75 5.80 -5.23
N GLU A 184 3.09 6.47 -6.33
CA GLU A 184 2.49 6.24 -7.66
C GLU A 184 2.76 4.82 -8.18
N ARG A 185 3.94 4.25 -7.89
CA ARG A 185 4.27 2.84 -8.17
C ARG A 185 3.69 1.85 -7.14
N GLY A 186 3.01 2.38 -6.13
CA GLY A 186 2.33 1.62 -5.10
C GLY A 186 3.25 1.01 -4.05
N TYR A 187 4.44 1.58 -3.83
CA TYR A 187 5.29 1.18 -2.71
C TYR A 187 4.74 1.70 -1.37
N MET A 188 5.03 0.95 -0.31
CA MET A 188 4.96 1.49 1.04
C MET A 188 6.27 2.23 1.33
N VAL A 189 6.17 3.43 1.90
CA VAL A 189 7.31 4.31 2.15
C VAL A 189 7.34 4.69 3.62
N ALA A 190 8.47 4.44 4.28
CA ALA A 190 8.70 4.85 5.66
C ALA A 190 9.83 5.88 5.76
N LEU A 191 9.67 6.86 6.65
CA LEU A 191 10.77 7.72 7.07
C LEU A 191 11.56 6.97 8.15
N VAL A 192 12.88 6.85 8.00
CA VAL A 192 13.79 6.29 9.01
C VAL A 192 14.96 7.25 9.19
N ALA A 193 14.84 8.16 10.15
CA ALA A 193 15.73 9.33 10.24
C ALA A 193 16.17 9.66 11.68
N ASP A 194 17.40 10.15 11.80
CA ASP A 194 17.95 10.64 13.06
C ASP A 194 17.70 12.15 13.21
N GLY A 195 17.02 12.56 14.27
CA GLY A 195 16.71 13.97 14.53
C GLY A 195 15.49 14.14 15.44
N LEU A 196 15.04 15.39 15.55
CA LEU A 196 13.83 15.75 16.29
C LEU A 196 12.59 15.56 15.42
N VAL A 197 11.51 15.04 15.99
CA VAL A 197 10.21 14.86 15.32
C VAL A 197 9.71 16.20 14.76
N GLU A 198 9.80 17.26 15.55
CA GLU A 198 9.35 18.60 15.14
C GLU A 198 10.15 19.14 13.93
N SER A 199 11.45 18.82 13.84
CA SER A 199 12.27 19.22 12.69
C SER A 199 11.76 18.61 11.38
N PHE A 200 11.46 17.31 11.40
CA PHE A 200 10.91 16.63 10.22
C PHE A 200 9.50 17.11 9.90
N GLU A 201 8.67 17.36 10.92
CA GLU A 201 7.35 17.93 10.70
C GLU A 201 7.40 19.28 9.99
N ASN A 202 8.24 20.21 10.47
CA ASN A 202 8.38 21.54 9.88
C ASN A 202 8.76 21.46 8.40
N VAL A 203 9.83 20.72 8.11
CA VAL A 203 10.40 20.65 6.76
C VAL A 203 9.50 19.86 5.82
N HIS A 204 9.06 18.67 6.20
CA HIS A 204 8.31 17.78 5.30
C HIS A 204 6.85 18.19 5.11
N LYS A 205 6.24 18.92 6.07
CA LYS A 205 4.91 19.52 5.87
C LYS A 205 4.99 20.69 4.90
N ALA A 206 6.04 21.53 4.98
CA ALA A 206 6.26 22.63 4.04
C ALA A 206 6.46 22.13 2.59
N MET A 207 7.02 20.93 2.43
CA MET A 207 7.22 20.26 1.13
C MET A 207 6.09 19.30 0.71
N ASP A 208 4.99 19.25 1.46
CA ASP A 208 3.79 18.45 1.14
C ASP A 208 4.02 16.93 1.01
N PHE A 209 4.97 16.35 1.75
CA PHE A 209 5.16 14.88 1.75
C PHE A 209 5.16 14.23 3.13
N TRP A 210 5.10 15.01 4.22
CA TRP A 210 4.98 14.45 5.58
C TRP A 210 3.84 13.42 5.69
N HIS A 211 2.68 13.75 5.15
CA HIS A 211 1.45 12.94 5.23
C HIS A 211 1.44 11.73 4.27
N LYS A 212 2.44 11.62 3.39
CA LYS A 212 2.51 10.57 2.36
C LYS A 212 3.29 9.33 2.80
N PHE A 213 4.10 9.45 3.86
CA PHE A 213 4.74 8.31 4.53
C PHE A 213 3.70 7.42 5.21
N ASP A 214 3.81 6.11 4.99
CA ASP A 214 2.97 5.09 5.63
C ASP A 214 3.42 4.81 7.07
N ALA A 215 4.70 5.05 7.38
CA ALA A 215 5.28 4.92 8.72
C ALA A 215 6.42 5.93 8.93
N ARG A 216 6.72 6.24 10.19
CA ARG A 216 7.80 7.16 10.57
C ARG A 216 8.53 6.61 11.80
N SER A 217 9.79 6.25 11.63
CA SER A 217 10.72 5.85 12.68
C SER A 217 11.75 6.96 12.85
N ILE A 218 11.63 7.72 13.94
CA ILE A 218 12.44 8.91 14.20
C ILE A 218 13.20 8.71 15.51
N SER A 219 14.50 8.97 15.50
CA SER A 219 15.39 8.62 16.62
C SER A 219 14.95 9.19 17.97
N GLU A 220 14.42 10.41 18.01
CA GLU A 220 13.86 11.00 19.24
C GLU A 220 12.72 10.15 19.81
N ALA A 221 11.79 9.71 18.96
CA ALA A 221 10.64 8.91 19.38
C ALA A 221 11.01 7.47 19.74
N VAL A 222 12.00 6.90 19.04
CA VAL A 222 12.48 5.52 19.27
C VAL A 222 13.45 5.44 20.46
N GLY A 223 14.20 6.52 20.74
CA GLY A 223 15.19 6.59 21.82
C GLY A 223 16.56 6.01 21.46
N CYS A 224 16.87 5.86 20.17
CA CYS A 224 18.19 5.45 19.66
C CYS A 224 18.44 5.99 18.25
N HIS A 225 19.69 5.97 17.80
CA HIS A 225 20.08 6.43 16.47
C HIS A 225 20.45 5.28 15.55
N LYS A 226 20.36 5.48 14.24
CA LYS A 226 21.02 4.59 13.28
C LYS A 226 22.53 4.57 13.57
N PRO A 227 23.21 3.41 13.45
CA PRO A 227 22.77 2.15 12.84
C PRO A 227 22.11 1.14 13.80
N ASP A 228 21.53 1.57 14.93
CA ASP A 228 20.83 0.65 15.84
C ASP A 228 19.66 -0.05 15.13
N PRO A 229 19.55 -1.40 15.17
CA PRO A 229 18.53 -2.15 14.45
C PRO A 229 17.10 -1.75 14.84
N ARG A 230 16.88 -1.22 16.05
CA ARG A 230 15.56 -0.77 16.51
C ARG A 230 14.96 0.31 15.62
N MET A 231 15.78 1.16 14.98
CA MET A 231 15.30 2.18 14.04
C MET A 231 14.58 1.56 12.84
N PHE A 232 15.16 0.51 12.27
CA PHE A 232 14.63 -0.17 11.09
C PHE A 232 13.46 -1.10 11.46
N LEU A 233 13.59 -1.84 12.56
CA LEU A 233 12.55 -2.76 13.02
C LEU A 233 11.29 -2.03 13.50
N GLU A 234 11.41 -0.81 14.03
CA GLU A 234 10.22 0.01 14.34
C GLU A 234 9.48 0.39 13.06
N ALA A 235 10.17 0.73 11.97
CA ALA A 235 9.52 1.01 10.69
C ALA A 235 8.81 -0.24 10.12
N VAL A 236 9.45 -1.42 10.18
CA VAL A 236 8.83 -2.71 9.82
C VAL A 236 7.52 -2.92 10.59
N LYS A 237 7.58 -2.77 11.91
CA LYS A 237 6.43 -2.92 12.81
C LYS A 237 5.31 -1.92 12.51
N LEU A 238 5.63 -0.64 12.32
CA LEU A 238 4.65 0.42 12.03
C LEU A 238 3.94 0.20 10.68
N LEU A 239 4.63 -0.38 9.70
CA LEU A 239 4.04 -0.77 8.41
C LEU A 239 3.14 -2.01 8.51
N GLY A 240 3.14 -2.73 9.64
CA GLY A 240 2.37 -3.96 9.81
C GLY A 240 3.00 -5.19 9.15
N LEU A 241 4.30 -5.12 8.89
CA LEU A 241 5.13 -6.25 8.48
C LEU A 241 5.50 -7.09 9.70
N GLU A 242 5.80 -8.37 9.48
CA GLU A 242 6.39 -9.21 10.52
C GLU A 242 7.90 -8.91 10.63
N GLU A 243 8.51 -9.17 11.78
CA GLU A 243 9.95 -8.94 11.96
C GLU A 243 10.76 -9.66 10.87
N ALA A 244 10.42 -10.91 10.56
CA ALA A 244 11.07 -11.71 9.51
C ALA A 244 10.96 -11.11 8.09
N ASP A 245 10.10 -10.12 7.86
CA ASP A 245 9.95 -9.44 6.59
C ASP A 245 11.00 -8.35 6.35
N HIS A 246 11.83 -8.01 7.35
CA HIS A 246 12.82 -6.92 7.25
C HIS A 246 13.71 -7.05 6.00
N ALA A 247 14.12 -8.27 5.64
CA ALA A 247 14.99 -8.52 4.48
C ALA A 247 14.34 -8.18 3.12
N GLY A 248 13.01 -8.07 3.07
CA GLY A 248 12.28 -7.60 1.88
C GLY A 248 12.17 -6.08 1.78
N CYS A 249 12.73 -5.32 2.72
CA CYS A 249 12.70 -3.87 2.73
C CYS A 249 14.02 -3.29 2.20
N VAL A 250 13.95 -2.11 1.60
CA VAL A 250 15.10 -1.40 1.01
C VAL A 250 15.36 -0.14 1.82
N MET A 251 16.56 0.06 2.34
CA MET A 251 16.97 1.31 2.99
C MET A 251 17.69 2.22 1.98
N VAL A 252 17.28 3.48 1.92
CA VAL A 252 17.90 4.52 1.10
C VAL A 252 18.37 5.65 2.01
N GLY A 253 19.66 5.96 1.96
CA GLY A 253 20.24 7.01 2.78
C GLY A 253 21.61 7.47 2.28
N ASN A 254 22.08 8.59 2.81
CA ASN A 254 23.31 9.25 2.40
C ASN A 254 24.53 8.79 3.22
N ASN A 255 24.32 8.16 4.37
CA ASN A 255 25.36 7.89 5.35
C ASN A 255 25.73 6.40 5.38
N LEU A 256 26.99 6.08 5.03
CA LEU A 256 27.49 4.69 5.00
C LEU A 256 27.45 4.02 6.40
N GLU A 257 27.94 4.70 7.44
CA GLU A 257 28.02 4.16 8.80
C GLU A 257 26.64 3.94 9.45
N ARG A 258 25.66 4.77 9.09
CA ARG A 258 24.34 4.77 9.73
C ARG A 258 23.29 4.03 8.92
N ASP A 259 23.08 4.44 7.67
CA ASP A 259 22.01 3.92 6.82
C ASP A 259 22.38 2.58 6.22
N VAL A 260 23.52 2.54 5.53
CA VAL A 260 23.99 1.35 4.82
C VAL A 260 24.38 0.26 5.81
N ALA A 261 25.22 0.56 6.80
CA ALA A 261 25.60 -0.43 7.81
C ALA A 261 24.43 -0.91 8.65
N GLY A 262 23.49 -0.03 9.01
CA GLY A 262 22.29 -0.42 9.73
C GLY A 262 21.41 -1.40 8.93
N ALA A 263 21.19 -1.11 7.64
CA ALA A 263 20.44 -1.97 6.74
C ALA A 263 21.13 -3.33 6.51
N ASN A 264 22.43 -3.31 6.19
CA ASN A 264 23.21 -4.50 5.88
C ASN A 264 23.29 -5.46 7.07
N ARG A 265 23.41 -4.96 8.31
CA ARG A 265 23.39 -5.79 9.53
C ARG A 265 22.08 -6.54 9.75
N LEU A 266 20.99 -6.05 9.16
CA LEU A 266 19.67 -6.71 9.16
C LEU A 266 19.42 -7.51 7.88
N GLY A 267 20.38 -7.58 6.95
CA GLY A 267 20.19 -8.22 5.64
C GLY A 267 19.12 -7.54 4.77
N MET A 268 18.87 -6.25 5.01
CA MET A 268 18.05 -5.42 4.14
C MET A 268 18.90 -4.98 2.94
N THR A 269 18.28 -4.75 1.78
CA THR A 269 19.00 -4.16 0.66
C THR A 269 19.31 -2.68 0.96
N SER A 270 20.55 -2.28 0.77
CA SER A 270 21.00 -0.90 0.99
C SER A 270 21.21 -0.15 -0.32
N VAL A 271 20.68 1.07 -0.41
CA VAL A 271 20.89 1.99 -1.52
C VAL A 271 21.52 3.26 -0.98
N TRP A 272 22.78 3.48 -1.34
CA TRP A 272 23.48 4.70 -0.96
C TRP A 272 23.21 5.82 -1.97
N ILE A 273 22.69 6.95 -1.51
CA ILE A 273 22.55 8.17 -2.34
C ILE A 273 23.74 9.10 -2.12
N ASN A 274 24.63 9.13 -3.11
CA ASN A 274 25.83 9.95 -3.11
C ASN A 274 25.62 11.19 -3.99
N TRP A 275 24.89 12.18 -3.48
CA TRP A 275 24.69 13.46 -4.17
C TRP A 275 25.57 14.60 -3.62
N THR A 276 26.11 14.48 -2.40
CA THR A 276 27.11 15.41 -1.81
C THR A 276 28.30 14.66 -1.23
N LEU A 277 29.38 15.40 -0.94
CA LEU A 277 30.59 14.90 -0.28
C LEU A 277 30.64 15.28 1.21
N ARG A 278 29.48 15.54 1.86
CA ARG A 278 29.42 15.97 3.27
C ARG A 278 29.89 14.89 4.24
N TYR A 279 29.66 13.63 3.87
CA TYR A 279 30.01 12.45 4.65
C TYR A 279 31.09 11.61 3.93
N PRO A 280 31.78 10.70 4.64
CA PRO A 280 32.72 9.78 4.01
C PRO A 280 32.08 8.99 2.86
N THR A 281 32.77 8.94 1.72
CA THR A 281 32.30 8.25 0.50
C THR A 281 32.92 6.88 0.31
N GLU A 282 33.83 6.47 1.18
CA GLU A 282 34.52 5.19 1.13
C GLU A 282 34.08 4.34 2.33
N PRO A 283 33.62 3.09 2.13
CA PRO A 283 33.28 2.18 3.21
C PRO A 283 34.48 1.92 4.12
N ALA A 284 34.30 2.06 5.44
CA ALA A 284 35.34 1.74 6.41
C ALA A 284 35.43 0.23 6.71
N ASN A 285 34.36 -0.53 6.43
CA ASN A 285 34.25 -1.96 6.68
C ASN A 285 33.16 -2.58 5.79
N ALA A 286 33.00 -3.91 5.85
CA ALA A 286 32.06 -4.64 5.01
C ALA A 286 30.59 -4.31 5.28
N ASP A 287 30.22 -3.88 6.50
CA ASP A 287 28.83 -3.47 6.76
C ASP A 287 28.50 -2.17 6.00
N GLU A 288 29.49 -1.33 5.70
CA GLU A 288 29.31 -0.05 5.01
C GLU A 288 29.33 -0.16 3.48
N GLU A 289 29.49 -1.37 2.92
CA GLU A 289 29.44 -1.58 1.47
C GLU A 289 27.99 -1.57 0.96
N PRO A 290 27.57 -0.59 0.15
CA PRO A 290 26.19 -0.55 -0.32
C PRO A 290 25.94 -1.57 -1.43
N ASP A 291 24.74 -2.17 -1.45
CA ASP A 291 24.33 -3.05 -2.56
C ASP A 291 24.17 -2.24 -3.87
N TYR A 292 23.67 -1.01 -3.74
CA TYR A 292 23.42 -0.10 -4.85
C TYR A 292 23.88 1.31 -4.52
N THR A 293 24.32 2.06 -5.53
CA THR A 293 24.66 3.48 -5.41
C THR A 293 23.92 4.28 -6.46
N ILE A 294 23.31 5.39 -6.04
CA ILE A 294 22.65 6.38 -6.90
C ILE A 294 23.20 7.77 -6.61
N GLY A 295 23.17 8.66 -7.61
CA GLY A 295 23.53 10.07 -7.44
C GLY A 295 22.33 10.99 -7.30
N LEU A 296 21.15 10.58 -7.78
CA LEU A 296 19.93 11.38 -7.74
C LEU A 296 18.70 10.51 -7.39
N PRO A 297 17.69 11.08 -6.69
CA PRO A 297 16.49 10.36 -6.26
C PRO A 297 15.77 9.55 -7.33
N HIS A 298 15.63 10.06 -8.55
CA HIS A 298 14.88 9.39 -9.62
C HIS A 298 15.49 8.05 -10.04
N GLN A 299 16.80 7.86 -9.84
CA GLN A 299 17.51 6.62 -10.18
C GLN A 299 17.13 5.47 -9.26
N LEU A 300 16.56 5.76 -8.08
CA LEU A 300 16.03 4.74 -7.19
C LEU A 300 14.95 3.90 -7.88
N LEU A 301 14.19 4.49 -8.81
CA LEU A 301 13.10 3.80 -9.51
C LEU A 301 13.64 2.63 -10.35
N ASP A 302 14.75 2.83 -11.04
CA ASP A 302 15.42 1.79 -11.83
C ASP A 302 15.99 0.68 -10.93
N VAL A 303 16.58 1.06 -9.79
CA VAL A 303 17.10 0.11 -8.78
C VAL A 303 15.98 -0.78 -8.24
N LEU A 304 14.83 -0.19 -7.87
CA LEU A 304 13.70 -0.96 -7.35
C LEU A 304 13.09 -1.90 -8.40
N GLU A 305 13.06 -1.49 -9.67
CA GLU A 305 12.65 -2.37 -10.78
C GLU A 305 13.61 -3.55 -10.94
N GLU A 306 14.92 -3.31 -10.85
CA GLU A 306 15.93 -4.37 -10.88
C GLU A 306 15.76 -5.37 -9.73
N ILE A 307 15.60 -4.88 -8.49
CA ILE A 307 15.39 -5.73 -7.31
C ILE A 307 14.13 -6.59 -7.50
N ASN A 308 13.02 -6.00 -7.93
CA ASN A 308 11.78 -6.74 -8.15
C ASN A 308 11.89 -7.78 -9.27
N SER A 309 12.70 -7.54 -10.30
CA SER A 309 12.91 -8.50 -11.39
C SER A 309 13.63 -9.78 -10.97
N LYS A 310 14.32 -9.75 -9.82
CA LYS A 310 15.12 -10.86 -9.28
C LYS A 310 14.36 -11.74 -8.27
N ALA A 311 13.14 -11.37 -7.86
CA ALA A 311 12.35 -12.03 -6.80
C ALA A 311 11.31 -13.05 -7.31
#